data_AF-A0A6I2FYX2-F1
#
_entry.id   AF-A0A6I2FYX2-F1
#
_cell.length_a   1.000
_cell.length_b   1.000
_cell.length_c   1.000
_cell.angle_alpha   90.00
_cell.angle_beta   90.00
_cell.angle_gamma   90.00
#
_symmetry.space_group_name_H-M   'P 1'
#
loop_
_entity.id
_entity.type
_entity.pdbx_description
1 polymer ?
#
loop_
_entity_poly.entity_id
_entity_poly.type
_entity_poly.pdbx_seq_one_letter_code
_entity_poly.pdbx_strand_id
1 'polypeptide(L)'
;MNLDRPPWPLFFAKVAKNAKGDPVDLPDSRVVRENPRNGFLTISKKKGITYAEESSGSIIAVEDSSATFALEVGPGSLDVVVTQEEERLLLPSLGRELIAFRRAYIDIRSLGSAVRELSGMIEFNDITEQDLQDFLTDYPELLLFDTYDASMPHIVLEAPNGRQIPDFIVRDTVDKFWDIVEIKKPNARISKKPSRPTPSAAVMEAVAQVREYQMLLEDPTVLARVRNIYGVEFEAPKAHIIIGRTSTSPRIDRVAHRDLSARVMSWDYLVELNRWKYGG
;
A
#
# COMPACT_ATOMS: atom_id res chain seq x y z
N MET A 1 17.76 19.20 -39.62
CA MET A 1 16.36 18.85 -39.93
C MET A 1 15.95 17.81 -38.90
N ASN A 2 15.14 18.19 -37.90
CA ASN A 2 14.69 17.31 -36.81
C ASN A 2 13.47 16.49 -37.28
N LEU A 3 13.51 15.17 -37.10
CA LEU A 3 12.50 14.20 -37.56
C LEU A 3 11.51 13.78 -36.45
N ASP A 4 11.31 14.58 -35.41
CA ASP A 4 10.65 14.12 -34.18
C ASP A 4 9.13 14.42 -34.08
N ARG A 5 8.43 14.71 -35.18
CA ARG A 5 6.95 14.86 -35.12
C ARG A 5 6.25 14.09 -36.24
N PRO A 6 5.33 13.17 -35.91
CA PRO A 6 4.46 12.57 -36.92
C PRO A 6 3.57 13.65 -37.57
N PRO A 7 3.30 13.57 -38.88
CA PRO A 7 2.68 14.65 -39.65
C PRO A 7 1.15 14.81 -39.47
N TRP A 8 0.52 14.10 -38.53
CA TRP A 8 -0.94 14.08 -38.41
C TRP A 8 -1.41 14.32 -36.96
N PRO A 9 -2.48 15.11 -36.75
CA PRO A 9 -3.08 15.29 -35.43
C PRO A 9 -3.66 13.96 -34.91
N LEU A 10 -3.41 13.64 -33.63
CA LEU A 10 -3.93 12.45 -32.97
C LEU A 10 -5.37 12.69 -32.49
N PHE A 11 -6.27 11.74 -32.76
CA PHE A 11 -7.67 11.78 -32.31
C PHE A 11 -7.88 10.73 -31.22
N PHE A 12 -8.33 11.14 -30.03
CA PHE A 12 -8.70 10.22 -28.96
C PHE A 12 -10.22 10.22 -28.78
N ALA A 13 -10.86 9.05 -28.96
CA ALA A 13 -12.28 8.85 -28.67
C ALA A 13 -12.43 7.81 -27.57
N LYS A 14 -13.27 8.09 -26.55
CA LYS A 14 -13.49 7.20 -25.39
C LYS A 14 -14.06 5.83 -25.77
N VAL A 15 -14.76 5.74 -26.90
CA VAL A 15 -15.25 4.49 -27.50
C VAL A 15 -15.24 4.60 -29.03
N ALA A 16 -15.05 3.48 -29.73
CA ALA A 16 -14.91 3.42 -31.19
C ALA A 16 -16.08 4.03 -31.99
N LYS A 17 -17.26 4.20 -31.36
CA LYS A 17 -18.50 4.67 -31.99
C LYS A 17 -18.78 6.18 -31.81
N ASN A 18 -17.97 6.91 -31.05
CA ASN A 18 -18.20 8.33 -30.85
C ASN A 18 -17.76 9.16 -32.06
N ALA A 19 -18.45 10.28 -32.31
CA ALA A 19 -17.99 11.29 -33.25
C ALA A 19 -16.55 11.71 -32.88
N LYS A 20 -15.69 11.86 -33.88
CA LYS A 20 -14.33 12.36 -33.68
C LYS A 20 -14.46 13.79 -33.15
N GLY A 21 -14.00 14.02 -31.91
CA GLY A 21 -13.90 15.37 -31.37
C GLY A 21 -12.83 16.19 -32.08
N ASP A 22 -12.80 17.48 -31.82
CA ASP A 22 -11.75 18.36 -32.31
C ASP A 22 -10.39 17.94 -31.74
N PRO A 23 -9.30 17.97 -32.55
CA PRO A 23 -7.96 17.72 -32.05
C PRO A 23 -7.60 18.69 -30.93
N VAL A 24 -7.04 18.18 -29.84
CA VAL A 24 -6.47 18.97 -28.75
C VAL A 24 -5.04 18.53 -28.50
N ASP A 25 -4.18 19.49 -28.16
CA ASP A 25 -2.80 19.18 -27.77
C ASP A 25 -2.77 18.35 -26.49
N LEU A 26 -1.80 17.45 -26.41
CA LEU A 26 -1.59 16.63 -25.22
C LEU A 26 -0.97 17.52 -24.11
N PRO A 27 -1.51 17.51 -22.86
CA PRO A 27 -0.90 18.24 -21.76
C PRO A 27 0.56 17.82 -21.53
N ASP A 28 1.44 18.76 -21.16
CA ASP A 28 2.89 18.52 -21.00
C ASP A 28 3.25 17.39 -20.04
N SER A 29 2.39 17.15 -19.05
CA SER A 29 2.51 16.10 -18.02
C SER A 29 2.14 14.70 -18.50
N ARG A 30 1.65 14.56 -19.74
CA ARG A 30 1.16 13.30 -20.30
C ARG A 30 2.06 12.81 -21.42
N VAL A 31 2.04 11.50 -21.63
CA VAL A 31 2.71 10.82 -22.74
C VAL A 31 1.79 9.74 -23.30
N VAL A 32 1.76 9.61 -24.61
CA VAL A 32 1.05 8.52 -25.28
C VAL A 32 1.94 7.28 -25.29
N ARG A 33 1.41 6.14 -24.86
CA ARG A 33 2.07 4.84 -24.88
C ARG A 33 1.21 3.83 -25.61
N GLU A 34 1.79 3.07 -26.52
CA GLU A 34 1.11 1.96 -27.17
C GLU A 34 1.08 0.74 -26.23
N ASN A 35 -0.11 0.15 -26.06
CA ASN A 35 -0.26 -1.07 -25.29
C ASN A 35 0.27 -2.26 -26.11
N PRO A 36 1.31 -2.96 -25.63
CA PRO A 36 1.98 -4.01 -26.41
C PRO A 36 1.10 -5.24 -26.68
N ARG A 37 -0.02 -5.40 -25.97
CA ARG A 37 -0.92 -6.56 -26.15
C ARG A 37 -1.92 -6.38 -27.30
N ASN A 38 -2.32 -5.14 -27.61
CA ASN A 38 -3.45 -4.89 -28.50
C ASN A 38 -3.28 -3.66 -29.41
N GLY A 39 -2.15 -2.96 -29.35
CA GLY A 39 -1.84 -1.82 -30.21
C GLY A 39 -2.63 -0.54 -29.90
N PHE A 40 -3.44 -0.52 -28.83
CA PHE A 40 -4.19 0.69 -28.46
C PHE A 40 -3.26 1.72 -27.81
N LEU A 41 -3.39 2.97 -28.23
CA LEU A 41 -2.71 4.10 -27.60
C LEU A 41 -3.42 4.47 -26.29
N THR A 42 -2.66 4.53 -25.21
CA THR A 42 -3.09 4.97 -23.88
C THR A 42 -2.35 6.24 -23.48
N ILE A 43 -2.99 7.13 -22.72
CA ILE A 43 -2.35 8.33 -22.19
C ILE A 43 -1.91 8.04 -20.76
N SER A 44 -0.60 8.08 -20.51
CA SER A 44 0.01 7.88 -19.19
C SER A 44 0.62 9.18 -18.65
N LYS A 45 0.84 9.28 -17.34
CA LYS A 45 1.68 10.37 -16.79
C LYS A 45 3.13 10.15 -17.23
N LYS A 46 3.86 11.23 -17.57
CA LYS A 46 5.32 11.13 -17.71
C LYS A 46 5.93 10.75 -16.36
N LYS A 47 6.74 9.69 -16.33
CA LYS A 47 7.46 9.25 -15.13
C LYS A 47 8.57 10.27 -14.85
N GLY A 48 8.61 10.85 -13.65
CA GLY A 48 9.65 11.81 -13.24
C GLY A 48 9.30 13.29 -13.39
N ILE A 49 8.06 13.66 -13.69
CA ILE A 49 7.64 15.08 -13.67
C ILE A 49 6.51 15.25 -12.64
N THR A 50 6.85 15.81 -11.49
CA THR A 50 5.88 16.30 -10.51
C THR A 50 5.79 17.82 -10.69
N TYR A 51 4.68 18.31 -11.23
CA TYR A 51 4.37 19.74 -11.16
C TYR A 51 3.70 20.01 -9.82
N ALA A 52 4.20 20.99 -9.08
CA ALA A 52 3.49 21.55 -7.93
C ALA A 52 2.40 22.50 -8.43
N GLU A 53 1.16 22.29 -8.01
CA GLU A 53 0.22 23.40 -7.88
C GLU A 53 0.65 24.21 -6.66
N GLU A 54 0.67 25.53 -6.79
CA GLU A 54 0.89 26.45 -5.67
C GLU A 54 -0.18 26.21 -4.61
N SER A 55 0.19 25.45 -3.58
CA SER A 55 -0.50 25.47 -2.31
C SER A 55 0.56 25.40 -1.21
N SER A 56 0.44 26.36 -0.31
CA SER A 56 1.37 26.68 0.76
C SER A 56 1.93 25.45 1.49
N GLY A 57 3.25 25.24 1.35
CA GLY A 57 4.08 24.54 2.34
C GLY A 57 4.52 23.12 2.02
N SER A 58 4.66 22.69 0.77
CA SER A 58 5.18 21.36 0.43
C SER A 58 6.69 21.22 0.65
N ILE A 59 7.13 20.04 1.08
CA ILE A 59 8.54 19.63 1.10
C ILE A 59 8.85 18.95 -0.23
N ILE A 60 9.79 19.47 -0.99
CA ILE A 60 10.28 18.86 -2.24
C ILE A 60 11.70 18.37 -1.98
N ALA A 61 11.98 17.09 -2.25
CA ALA A 61 13.33 16.54 -2.29
C ALA A 61 13.70 16.25 -3.74
N VAL A 62 14.80 16.84 -4.22
CA VAL A 62 15.39 16.53 -5.53
C VAL A 62 16.70 15.80 -5.28
N GLU A 63 16.80 14.57 -5.76
CA GLU A 63 18.04 13.79 -5.76
C GLU A 63 18.80 14.08 -7.07
N ASP A 64 20.01 14.62 -6.95
CA ASP A 64 20.99 14.56 -8.04
C ASP A 64 21.96 13.40 -7.78
N SER A 65 22.56 12.90 -8.84
CA SER A 65 23.66 11.92 -8.93
C SER A 65 24.84 12.16 -7.98
N SER A 66 24.89 13.29 -7.26
CA SER A 66 25.87 13.66 -6.25
C SER A 66 25.41 13.51 -4.78
N ALA A 67 24.29 12.83 -4.49
CA ALA A 67 23.75 12.64 -3.13
C ALA A 67 23.47 13.97 -2.39
N THR A 68 23.04 14.99 -3.12
CA THR A 68 22.62 16.27 -2.56
C THR A 68 21.11 16.35 -2.57
N PHE A 69 20.49 16.69 -1.42
CA PHE A 69 19.06 16.91 -1.32
C PHE A 69 18.82 18.40 -1.08
N ALA A 70 17.93 19.00 -1.87
CA ALA A 70 17.35 20.30 -1.52
C ALA A 70 16.02 20.07 -0.81
N LEU A 71 15.74 20.82 0.26
CA LEU A 71 14.52 20.79 1.04
C LEU A 71 13.92 22.21 1.08
N GLU A 72 12.72 22.40 0.57
CA GLU A 72 12.00 23.67 0.79
C GLU A 72 11.25 23.61 2.12
N VAL A 73 11.57 24.51 3.05
CA VAL A 73 11.03 24.53 4.43
C VAL A 73 9.88 25.54 4.58
N GLY A 74 9.53 26.23 3.50
CA GLY A 74 8.49 27.27 3.45
C GLY A 74 8.63 28.14 2.20
N PRO A 75 7.66 29.03 1.91
CA PRO A 75 7.65 29.82 0.68
C PRO A 75 8.92 30.69 0.57
N GLY A 76 9.80 30.34 -0.37
CA GLY A 76 11.03 31.09 -0.64
C GLY A 76 12.20 30.79 0.30
N SER A 77 12.11 29.77 1.15
CA SER A 77 13.20 29.30 2.00
C SER A 77 13.66 27.90 1.59
N LEU A 78 14.84 27.83 0.98
CA LEU A 78 15.49 26.60 0.54
C LEU A 78 16.61 26.23 1.52
N ASP A 79 16.49 25.10 2.22
CA ASP A 79 17.60 24.49 2.94
C ASP A 79 18.21 23.40 2.05
N VAL A 80 19.46 23.58 1.66
CA VAL A 80 20.21 22.57 0.91
C VAL A 80 20.96 21.70 1.91
N VAL A 81 20.65 20.41 1.94
CA VAL A 81 21.33 19.44 2.80
C VAL A 81 22.24 18.57 1.95
N VAL A 82 23.54 18.78 2.14
CA VAL A 82 24.59 17.95 1.55
C VAL A 82 24.86 16.81 2.52
N THR A 83 24.58 15.57 2.13
CA THR A 83 24.98 14.41 2.93
C THR A 83 26.41 14.05 2.55
N GLN A 84 27.38 14.38 3.40
CA GLN A 84 28.69 13.73 3.36
C GLN A 84 28.68 12.67 4.43
N GLU A 85 28.66 11.41 3.99
CA GLU A 85 28.91 10.19 4.76
C GLU A 85 28.31 10.14 6.19
N GLU A 86 27.40 9.18 6.38
CA GLU A 86 26.64 8.85 7.59
C GLU A 86 25.22 9.43 7.64
N GLU A 87 24.30 8.58 8.08
CA GLU A 87 22.83 8.59 7.93
C GLU A 87 22.11 9.70 8.73
N ARG A 88 22.68 10.90 8.79
CA ARG A 88 22.21 12.01 9.61
C ARG A 88 22.00 13.24 8.74
N LEU A 89 20.76 13.72 8.74
CA LEU A 89 20.35 14.99 8.17
C LEU A 89 20.27 16.01 9.30
N LEU A 90 21.18 16.99 9.31
CA LEU A 90 21.05 18.14 10.20
C LEU A 90 20.18 19.19 9.50
N LEU A 91 19.12 19.65 10.17
CA LEU A 91 18.31 20.79 9.73
C LEU A 91 18.58 21.97 10.69
N PRO A 92 19.54 22.85 10.37
CA PRO A 92 19.95 23.93 11.25
C PRO A 92 18.80 24.87 11.59
N SER A 93 17.91 25.12 10.64
CA SER A 93 16.72 25.97 10.77
C SER A 93 15.71 25.47 11.80
N LEU A 94 15.69 24.16 12.09
CA LEU A 94 14.78 23.53 13.03
C LEU A 94 15.45 23.18 14.38
N GLY A 95 16.78 23.33 14.48
CA GLY A 95 17.54 22.95 15.68
C GLY A 95 17.42 21.47 16.03
N ARG A 96 17.19 20.60 15.04
CA ARG A 96 16.95 19.16 15.23
C ARG A 96 17.82 18.33 14.28
N GLU A 97 18.19 17.16 14.76
CA GLU A 97 18.85 16.10 13.98
C GLU A 97 17.78 15.12 13.48
N LEU A 98 17.74 14.87 12.17
CA LEU A 98 16.92 13.84 11.55
C LEU A 98 17.83 12.65 11.22
N ILE A 99 17.45 11.46 11.68
CA ILE A 99 18.12 10.22 11.31
C ILE A 99 17.47 9.75 10.01
N ALA A 100 18.21 9.82 8.90
CA ALA A 100 17.74 9.46 7.58
C ALA A 100 17.88 7.95 7.38
N PHE A 101 16.80 7.20 7.61
CA PHE A 101 16.77 5.80 7.20
C PHE A 101 16.60 5.71 5.68
N ARG A 102 17.43 4.85 5.08
CA ARG A 102 17.68 4.65 3.64
C ARG A 102 16.49 4.18 2.80
N ARG A 103 15.24 4.42 3.20
CA ARG A 103 14.04 4.08 2.44
C ARG A 103 12.94 5.11 2.67
N ALA A 104 12.75 5.95 1.63
CA ALA A 104 11.61 6.81 1.37
C ALA A 104 11.32 7.91 2.41
N TYR A 105 11.55 9.16 2.01
CA TYR A 105 10.72 10.27 2.47
C TYR A 105 9.28 9.99 2.04
N ILE A 106 8.55 9.23 2.85
CA ILE A 106 7.11 9.21 2.76
C ILE A 106 6.68 10.47 3.48
N ASP A 107 6.27 11.47 2.70
CA ASP A 107 5.70 12.69 3.27
C ASP A 107 4.59 12.25 4.23
N ILE A 108 4.70 12.59 5.51
CA ILE A 108 3.68 12.23 6.50
C ILE A 108 2.31 12.78 6.06
N ARG A 109 2.28 13.87 5.29
CA ARG A 109 1.07 14.41 4.66
C ARG A 109 0.52 13.49 3.57
N SER A 110 1.37 12.73 2.89
CA SER A 110 0.95 11.68 1.94
C SER A 110 0.27 10.51 2.66
N LEU A 111 0.74 10.09 3.83
CA LEU A 111 0.08 9.03 4.61
C LEU A 111 -1.24 9.50 5.21
N GLY A 112 -1.31 10.73 5.74
CA GLY A 112 -2.59 11.32 6.14
C GLY A 112 -3.61 11.39 5.00
N SER A 113 -3.14 11.65 3.77
CA SER A 113 -3.97 11.58 2.57
C SER A 113 -4.37 10.16 2.21
N ALA A 114 -3.44 9.21 2.26
CA ALA A 114 -3.70 7.79 2.02
C ALA A 114 -4.73 7.23 3.01
N VAL A 115 -4.67 7.62 4.29
CA VAL A 115 -5.70 7.23 5.28
C VAL A 115 -7.08 7.78 4.92
N ARG A 116 -7.17 9.03 4.41
CA ARG A 116 -8.43 9.59 3.92
C ARG A 116 -8.94 8.86 2.67
N GLU A 117 -8.03 8.51 1.76
CA GLU A 117 -8.36 7.75 0.55
C GLU A 117 -8.86 6.35 0.89
N LEU A 118 -8.14 5.60 1.73
CA LEU A 118 -8.57 4.30 2.24
C LEU A 118 -9.93 4.40 2.93
N SER A 119 -10.11 5.41 3.77
CA SER A 119 -11.39 5.67 4.42
C SER A 119 -12.52 5.92 3.41
N GLY A 120 -12.24 6.57 2.28
CA GLY A 120 -13.20 6.73 1.19
C GLY A 120 -13.46 5.40 0.47
N MET A 121 -12.41 4.64 0.15
CA MET A 121 -12.49 3.35 -0.53
C MET A 121 -13.41 2.36 0.20
N ILE A 122 -13.31 2.27 1.52
CA ILE A 122 -14.11 1.32 2.32
C ILE A 122 -15.58 1.72 2.49
N GLU A 123 -15.96 2.94 2.12
CA GLU A 123 -17.36 3.39 2.07
C GLU A 123 -18.08 2.91 0.81
N PHE A 124 -17.34 2.58 -0.26
CA PHE A 124 -17.92 2.15 -1.52
C PHE A 124 -18.24 0.64 -1.52
N ASN A 125 -19.47 0.29 -1.91
CA ASN A 125 -19.92 -1.11 -1.91
C ASN A 125 -19.35 -1.95 -3.08
N ASP A 126 -18.85 -1.29 -4.12
CA ASP A 126 -18.29 -1.89 -5.33
C ASP A 126 -16.77 -2.07 -5.27
N ILE A 127 -16.12 -1.64 -4.18
CA ILE A 127 -14.69 -1.84 -3.99
C ILE A 127 -14.36 -3.33 -4.00
N THR A 128 -13.36 -3.71 -4.79
CA THR A 128 -12.90 -5.09 -4.87
C THR A 128 -11.76 -5.36 -3.88
N GLU A 129 -11.47 -6.63 -3.64
CA GLU A 129 -10.32 -7.05 -2.83
C GLU A 129 -9.02 -6.61 -3.50
N GLN A 130 -8.93 -6.74 -4.84
CA GLN A 130 -7.78 -6.32 -5.62
C GLN A 130 -7.54 -4.80 -5.53
N ASP A 131 -8.59 -3.97 -5.55
CA ASP A 131 -8.41 -2.51 -5.42
C ASP A 131 -7.74 -2.15 -4.08
N LEU A 132 -8.14 -2.84 -3.01
CA LEU A 132 -7.57 -2.65 -1.67
C LEU A 132 -6.15 -3.19 -1.58
N GLN A 133 -5.87 -4.32 -2.23
CA GLN A 133 -4.56 -4.94 -2.31
C GLN A 133 -3.56 -4.06 -3.08
N ASP A 134 -3.98 -3.50 -4.22
CA ASP A 134 -3.17 -2.57 -5.00
C ASP A 134 -2.88 -1.31 -4.18
N PHE A 135 -3.89 -0.76 -3.52
CA PHE A 135 -3.74 0.41 -2.66
C PHE A 135 -2.78 0.16 -1.48
N LEU A 136 -2.92 -0.97 -0.78
CA LEU A 136 -2.03 -1.31 0.35
C LEU A 136 -0.63 -1.73 -0.10
N THR A 137 -0.47 -2.14 -1.36
CA THR A 137 0.85 -2.35 -1.97
C THR A 137 1.58 -1.02 -2.18
N ASP A 138 0.84 0.04 -2.56
CA ASP A 138 1.39 1.39 -2.71
C ASP A 138 1.60 2.10 -1.35
N TYR A 139 0.86 1.70 -0.31
CA TYR A 139 0.94 2.26 1.05
C TYR A 139 1.07 1.18 2.14
N PRO A 140 2.15 0.39 2.14
CA PRO A 140 2.34 -0.74 3.06
C PRO A 140 2.42 -0.32 4.53
N GLU A 141 2.77 0.94 4.83
CA GLU A 141 2.85 1.51 6.17
C GLU A 141 1.51 1.52 6.91
N LEU A 142 0.41 1.40 6.16
CA LEU A 142 -0.94 1.30 6.73
C LEU A 142 -1.21 -0.08 7.34
N LEU A 143 -0.45 -1.12 6.96
CA LEU A 143 -0.48 -2.46 7.55
C LEU A 143 0.47 -2.60 8.75
N LEU A 144 1.37 -1.64 8.94
CA LEU A 144 2.35 -1.68 10.02
C LEU A 144 1.72 -1.18 11.32
N PHE A 145 1.01 -2.10 12.00
CA PHE A 145 0.61 -1.92 13.39
C PHE A 145 1.82 -1.54 14.26
N ASP A 146 1.60 -1.12 15.50
CA ASP A 146 2.67 -0.60 16.38
C ASP A 146 3.85 -1.57 16.60
N THR A 147 3.64 -2.87 16.35
CA THR A 147 4.62 -3.94 16.53
C THR A 147 5.28 -4.40 15.24
N TYR A 148 5.06 -3.75 14.10
CA TYR A 148 5.63 -4.18 12.80
C TYR A 148 6.42 -3.07 12.11
N ASP A 149 7.52 -3.43 11.43
CA ASP A 149 8.43 -2.46 10.79
C ASP A 149 8.63 -2.66 9.28
N ALA A 150 8.10 -3.73 8.70
CA ALA A 150 8.16 -3.99 7.28
C ALA A 150 6.93 -4.77 6.81
N SER A 151 6.55 -4.61 5.54
CA SER A 151 5.52 -5.40 4.87
C SER A 151 6.00 -5.83 3.49
N MET A 152 5.53 -6.99 3.01
CA MET A 152 5.80 -7.50 1.68
C MET A 152 4.55 -8.16 1.10
N PRO A 153 4.07 -7.74 -0.09
CA PRO A 153 2.92 -8.35 -0.74
C PRO A 153 3.30 -9.61 -1.52
N HIS A 154 2.30 -10.49 -1.72
CA HIS A 154 2.28 -11.56 -2.73
C HIS A 154 3.47 -12.53 -2.71
N ILE A 155 3.90 -12.97 -1.52
CA ILE A 155 4.87 -14.07 -1.46
C ILE A 155 4.25 -15.34 -2.02
N VAL A 156 5.02 -16.09 -2.82
CA VAL A 156 4.54 -17.36 -3.38
C VAL A 156 4.95 -18.52 -2.49
N LEU A 157 3.96 -19.21 -1.92
CA LEU A 157 4.09 -20.46 -1.20
C LEU A 157 3.75 -21.62 -2.15
N GLU A 158 4.64 -22.59 -2.27
CA GLU A 158 4.45 -23.72 -3.18
C GLU A 158 3.90 -24.90 -2.39
N ALA A 159 2.68 -25.31 -2.70
CA ALA A 159 1.96 -26.38 -2.05
C ALA A 159 1.80 -27.59 -2.97
N PRO A 160 1.52 -28.79 -2.43
CA PRO A 160 1.28 -29.99 -3.25
C PRO A 160 0.16 -29.83 -4.28
N ASN A 161 -0.84 -29.00 -3.97
CA ASN A 161 -2.03 -28.80 -4.80
C ASN A 161 -1.98 -27.51 -5.65
N GLY A 162 -0.83 -26.84 -5.70
CA GLY A 162 -0.66 -25.59 -6.44
C GLY A 162 0.02 -24.49 -5.64
N ARG A 163 -0.05 -23.27 -6.14
CA ARG A 163 0.52 -22.09 -5.48
C ARG A 163 -0.50 -21.46 -4.55
N GLN A 164 -0.04 -21.08 -3.38
CA GLN A 164 -0.76 -20.28 -2.41
C GLN A 164 -0.05 -18.93 -2.28
N ILE A 165 -0.80 -17.83 -2.25
CA ILE A 165 -0.25 -16.48 -2.25
C ILE A 165 -0.98 -15.70 -1.17
N PRO A 166 -0.39 -15.54 0.02
CA PRO A 166 -0.90 -14.60 1.01
C PRO A 166 -0.90 -13.18 0.45
N ASP A 167 -1.89 -12.38 0.84
CA ASP A 167 -1.97 -10.99 0.38
C ASP A 167 -0.72 -10.21 0.79
N PHE A 168 -0.39 -10.26 2.09
CA PHE A 168 0.79 -9.64 2.66
C PHE A 168 1.42 -10.49 3.77
N ILE A 169 2.69 -10.22 4.01
CA ILE A 169 3.37 -10.55 5.26
C ILE A 169 3.89 -9.27 5.92
N VAL A 170 4.03 -9.28 7.23
CA VAL A 170 4.53 -8.14 8.03
C VAL A 170 5.59 -8.61 9.01
N ARG A 171 6.66 -7.83 9.23
CA ARG A 171 7.78 -8.22 10.10
C ARG A 171 7.67 -7.59 11.47
N ASP A 172 7.65 -8.42 12.52
CA ASP A 172 7.56 -8.00 13.91
C ASP A 172 8.83 -7.22 14.31
N THR A 173 8.67 -6.14 15.08
CA THR A 173 9.77 -5.25 15.46
C THR A 173 10.69 -5.88 16.50
N VAL A 174 10.21 -6.85 17.28
CA VAL A 174 10.92 -7.44 18.42
C VAL A 174 11.68 -8.68 18.00
N ASP A 175 11.00 -9.70 17.50
CA ASP A 175 11.61 -11.00 17.16
C ASP A 175 12.13 -11.07 15.72
N LYS A 176 11.75 -10.10 14.87
CA LYS A 176 12.11 -9.99 13.44
C LYS A 176 11.56 -11.11 12.56
N PHE A 177 10.65 -11.93 13.06
CA PHE A 177 9.92 -12.90 12.24
C PHE A 177 8.76 -12.24 11.50
N TRP A 178 8.33 -12.90 10.44
CA TRP A 178 7.23 -12.45 9.61
C TRP A 178 5.92 -13.11 10.02
N ASP A 179 4.85 -12.33 10.07
CA ASP A 179 3.47 -12.73 10.30
C ASP A 179 2.65 -12.55 9.02
N ILE A 180 1.51 -13.23 8.93
CA ILE A 180 0.62 -13.22 7.77
C ILE A 180 -0.44 -12.14 7.94
N VAL A 181 -0.77 -11.43 6.85
CA VAL A 181 -1.96 -10.57 6.76
C VAL A 181 -2.78 -10.99 5.54
N GLU A 182 -4.03 -11.32 5.79
CA GLU A 182 -5.05 -11.62 4.78
C GLU A 182 -6.11 -10.51 4.80
N ILE A 183 -6.51 -10.01 3.63
CA ILE A 183 -7.54 -9.00 3.50
C ILE A 183 -8.78 -9.58 2.83
N LYS A 184 -9.95 -9.08 3.23
CA LYS A 184 -11.24 -9.40 2.61
C LYS A 184 -12.07 -8.13 2.50
N LYS A 185 -13.12 -8.17 1.68
CA LYS A 185 -13.93 -6.97 1.38
C LYS A 185 -14.50 -6.27 2.63
N PRO A 186 -14.62 -4.92 2.61
CA PRO A 186 -15.26 -4.16 3.69
C PRO A 186 -16.74 -4.45 3.89
N ASN A 187 -17.45 -4.89 2.84
CA ASN A 187 -18.85 -5.25 2.93
C ASN A 187 -19.08 -6.69 3.43
N ALA A 188 -18.02 -7.47 3.67
CA ALA A 188 -18.14 -8.81 4.22
C ALA A 188 -18.68 -8.74 5.65
N ARG A 189 -19.63 -9.62 6.00
CA ARG A 189 -20.16 -9.70 7.36
C ARG A 189 -19.10 -10.30 8.27
N ILE A 190 -18.83 -9.70 9.42
CA ILE A 190 -17.95 -10.29 10.44
C ILE A 190 -18.70 -11.33 11.28
N SER A 191 -19.96 -11.02 11.64
CA SER A 191 -20.82 -11.91 12.43
C SER A 191 -22.12 -12.28 11.70
N LYS A 192 -22.68 -13.46 11.99
CA LYS A 192 -23.95 -13.90 11.38
C LYS A 192 -25.16 -13.11 11.88
N LYS A 193 -25.17 -12.77 13.18
CA LYS A 193 -26.28 -12.07 13.87
C LYS A 193 -25.72 -11.15 14.96
N PRO A 194 -26.21 -9.90 15.10
CA PRO A 194 -25.78 -9.01 16.17
C PRO A 194 -26.10 -9.54 17.58
N SER A 195 -27.23 -10.24 17.75
CA SER A 195 -27.67 -10.75 19.05
C SER A 195 -26.96 -12.02 19.52
N ARG A 196 -26.29 -12.74 18.61
CA ARG A 196 -25.53 -13.96 18.92
C ARG A 196 -24.27 -14.00 18.06
N PRO A 197 -23.20 -13.34 18.53
CA PRO A 197 -22.00 -13.12 17.73
C PRO A 197 -21.31 -14.46 17.49
N THR A 198 -21.51 -14.98 16.28
CA THR A 198 -20.81 -16.16 15.76
C THR A 198 -20.10 -15.71 14.48
N PRO A 199 -18.85 -16.15 14.23
CA PRO A 199 -18.15 -15.83 13.01
C PRO A 199 -19.01 -16.12 11.77
N SER A 200 -18.98 -15.19 10.82
CA SER A 200 -19.61 -15.40 9.53
C SER A 200 -18.91 -16.51 8.73
N ALA A 201 -19.54 -16.95 7.63
CA ALA A 201 -18.88 -17.87 6.71
C ALA A 201 -17.60 -17.27 6.13
N ALA A 202 -17.62 -15.97 5.77
CA ALA A 202 -16.45 -15.27 5.22
C ALA A 202 -15.28 -15.21 6.20
N VAL A 203 -15.55 -15.01 7.50
CA VAL A 203 -14.50 -15.07 8.53
C VAL A 203 -13.93 -16.49 8.65
N MET A 204 -14.80 -17.51 8.67
CA MET A 204 -14.34 -18.90 8.78
C MET A 204 -13.52 -19.34 7.56
N GLU A 205 -13.88 -18.88 6.36
CA GLU A 205 -13.13 -19.11 5.12
C GLU A 205 -11.75 -18.45 5.18
N ALA A 206 -11.67 -17.17 5.57
CA ALA A 206 -10.39 -16.48 5.75
C ALA A 206 -9.51 -17.15 6.81
N VAL A 207 -10.10 -17.64 7.91
CA VAL A 207 -9.37 -18.40 8.95
C VAL A 207 -8.83 -19.72 8.40
N ALA A 208 -9.62 -20.45 7.60
CA ALA A 208 -9.15 -21.66 6.95
C ALA A 208 -7.98 -21.37 5.99
N GLN A 209 -8.10 -20.30 5.20
CA GLN A 209 -7.07 -19.85 4.26
C GLN A 209 -5.73 -19.53 4.97
N VAL A 210 -5.75 -18.71 6.02
CA VAL A 210 -4.51 -18.39 6.76
C VAL A 210 -3.94 -19.60 7.49
N ARG A 211 -4.78 -20.54 7.93
CA ARG A 211 -4.32 -21.80 8.52
C ARG A 211 -3.58 -22.66 7.51
N GLU A 212 -4.03 -22.71 6.25
CA GLU A 212 -3.31 -23.39 5.18
C GLU A 212 -1.94 -22.76 4.94
N TYR A 213 -1.84 -21.43 4.97
CA TYR A 213 -0.55 -20.74 4.86
C TYR A 213 0.38 -21.07 6.03
N GLN A 214 -0.13 -21.05 7.26
CA GLN A 214 0.64 -21.43 8.45
C GLN A 214 1.18 -22.86 8.33
N MET A 215 0.35 -23.81 7.91
CA MET A 215 0.77 -25.20 7.69
C MET A 215 1.86 -25.32 6.61
N LEU A 216 1.79 -24.53 5.53
CA LEU A 216 2.84 -24.50 4.51
C LEU A 216 4.13 -23.91 5.05
N LEU A 217 4.04 -22.87 5.89
CA LEU A 217 5.20 -22.24 6.54
C LEU A 217 5.76 -23.05 7.71
N GLU A 218 5.13 -24.17 8.10
CA GLU A 218 5.72 -25.16 9.01
C GLU A 218 6.60 -26.18 8.25
N ASP A 219 6.46 -26.31 6.92
CA ASP A 219 7.30 -27.20 6.11
C ASP A 219 8.71 -26.61 5.92
N PRO A 220 9.78 -27.29 6.38
CA PRO A 220 11.16 -26.81 6.24
C PRO A 220 11.57 -26.55 4.79
N THR A 221 11.01 -27.28 3.83
CA THR A 221 11.29 -27.14 2.39
C THR A 221 10.73 -25.82 1.87
N VAL A 222 9.50 -25.49 2.26
CA VAL A 222 8.84 -24.22 1.90
C VAL A 222 9.58 -23.06 2.54
N LEU A 223 9.91 -23.15 3.83
CA LEU A 223 10.69 -22.14 4.56
C LEU A 223 12.04 -21.87 3.90
N ALA A 224 12.82 -22.91 3.60
CA ALA A 224 14.12 -22.77 2.95
C ALA A 224 14.00 -22.05 1.60
N ARG A 225 12.97 -22.38 0.83
CA ARG A 225 12.71 -21.74 -0.47
C ARG A 225 12.31 -20.28 -0.32
N VAL A 226 11.38 -19.97 0.59
CA VAL A 226 10.91 -18.61 0.84
C VAL A 226 12.05 -17.72 1.35
N ARG A 227 12.89 -18.23 2.26
CA ARG A 227 14.10 -17.56 2.72
C ARG A 227 15.07 -17.27 1.57
N ASN A 228 15.29 -18.24 0.68
CA ASN A 228 16.20 -18.07 -0.45
C ASN A 228 15.69 -17.05 -1.50
N ILE A 229 14.38 -17.00 -1.76
CA ILE A 229 13.79 -16.10 -2.77
C ILE A 229 13.60 -14.69 -2.22
N TYR A 230 13.06 -14.57 -1.01
CA TYR A 230 12.58 -13.29 -0.47
C TYR A 230 13.45 -12.75 0.68
N GLY A 231 14.36 -13.55 1.24
CA GLY A 231 15.17 -13.14 2.39
C GLY A 231 14.38 -12.96 3.68
N VAL A 232 13.26 -13.68 3.83
CA VAL A 232 12.37 -13.60 5.00
C VAL A 232 12.41 -14.88 5.83
N GLU A 233 12.12 -14.76 7.12
CA GLU A 233 12.15 -15.86 8.09
C GLU A 233 10.85 -15.90 8.88
N PHE A 234 10.32 -17.11 9.11
CA PHE A 234 9.08 -17.32 9.85
C PHE A 234 9.37 -18.24 11.04
N GLU A 235 8.78 -17.93 12.19
CA GLU A 235 8.74 -18.81 13.36
C GLU A 235 7.33 -18.74 13.95
N ALA A 236 6.55 -19.82 13.79
CA ALA A 236 5.15 -19.90 14.24
C ALA A 236 4.32 -18.64 13.90
N PRO A 237 4.20 -18.27 12.61
CA PRO A 237 3.65 -16.98 12.20
C PRO A 237 2.24 -16.76 12.73
N LYS A 238 2.02 -15.60 13.34
CA LYS A 238 0.70 -15.11 13.69
C LYS A 238 -0.02 -14.74 12.39
N ALA A 239 -1.35 -14.81 12.41
CA ALA A 239 -2.17 -14.41 11.29
C ALA A 239 -3.10 -13.27 11.67
N HIS A 240 -3.19 -12.26 10.82
CA HIS A 240 -4.13 -11.15 10.92
C HIS A 240 -5.08 -11.20 9.73
N ILE A 241 -6.36 -10.98 9.98
CA ILE A 241 -7.40 -10.93 8.95
C ILE A 241 -8.09 -9.57 9.04
N ILE A 242 -8.02 -8.78 7.97
CA ILE A 242 -8.74 -7.51 7.85
C ILE A 242 -10.00 -7.77 7.02
N ILE A 243 -11.17 -7.73 7.65
CA ILE A 243 -12.43 -8.10 7.01
C ILE A 243 -13.59 -7.30 7.55
N GLY A 244 -14.47 -6.88 6.65
CA GLY A 244 -15.72 -6.25 7.02
C GLY A 244 -15.54 -4.89 7.71
N ARG A 245 -16.67 -4.29 8.06
CA ARG A 245 -16.76 -3.04 8.81
C ARG A 245 -17.37 -3.28 10.19
N THR A 246 -16.98 -2.49 11.17
CA THR A 246 -17.40 -2.67 12.56
C THR A 246 -18.90 -2.43 12.69
N SER A 247 -19.67 -3.45 13.05
CA SER A 247 -21.05 -3.26 13.48
C SER A 247 -21.09 -2.93 14.98
N THR A 248 -21.12 -1.64 15.32
CA THR A 248 -21.56 -0.99 16.58
C THR A 248 -21.16 -1.57 17.98
N SER A 249 -20.47 -2.70 18.14
CA SER A 249 -20.15 -3.28 19.45
C SER A 249 -18.82 -4.06 19.53
N PRO A 250 -17.77 -3.48 20.15
CA PRO A 250 -16.46 -4.12 20.37
C PRO A 250 -16.47 -5.40 21.23
N ARG A 251 -17.60 -5.75 21.84
CA ARG A 251 -17.79 -6.98 22.62
C ARG A 251 -18.07 -8.19 21.74
N ILE A 252 -18.68 -7.98 20.58
CA ILE A 252 -19.07 -9.04 19.63
C ILE A 252 -17.81 -9.67 19.01
N ASP A 253 -16.83 -8.85 18.68
CA ASP A 253 -15.58 -9.31 18.07
C ASP A 253 -14.78 -10.15 19.08
N ARG A 254 -14.59 -9.68 20.32
CA ARG A 254 -13.82 -10.43 21.33
C ARG A 254 -14.35 -11.83 21.66
N VAL A 255 -15.66 -12.06 21.58
CA VAL A 255 -16.26 -13.38 21.86
C VAL A 255 -16.20 -14.30 20.64
N ALA A 256 -16.35 -13.76 19.43
CA ALA A 256 -16.27 -14.54 18.21
C ALA A 256 -14.85 -15.03 17.88
N HIS A 257 -13.81 -14.41 18.47
CA HIS A 257 -12.41 -14.61 18.06
C HIS A 257 -11.53 -15.38 19.04
N ARG A 258 -12.03 -15.77 20.23
CA ARG A 258 -11.20 -16.43 21.26
C ARG A 258 -10.58 -17.76 20.83
N ASP A 259 -11.22 -18.48 19.90
CA ASP A 259 -10.82 -19.82 19.47
C ASP A 259 -10.28 -19.83 18.04
N LEU A 260 -10.01 -18.67 17.44
CA LEU A 260 -9.45 -18.59 16.09
C LEU A 260 -7.93 -18.58 16.16
N SER A 261 -7.28 -19.27 15.21
CA SER A 261 -5.82 -19.22 15.03
C SER A 261 -5.31 -17.88 14.48
N ALA A 262 -6.21 -16.90 14.29
CA ALA A 262 -5.93 -15.62 13.66
C ALA A 262 -6.64 -14.46 14.39
N ARG A 263 -5.98 -13.30 14.40
CA ARG A 263 -6.55 -12.03 14.86
C ARG A 263 -7.40 -11.43 13.75
N VAL A 264 -8.71 -11.30 14.00
CA VAL A 264 -9.63 -10.65 13.07
C VAL A 264 -9.82 -9.19 13.45
N MET A 265 -9.77 -8.28 12.48
CA MET A 265 -10.01 -6.86 12.64
C MET A 265 -10.84 -6.30 11.47
N SER A 266 -11.55 -5.20 11.72
CA SER A 266 -12.32 -4.51 10.69
C SER A 266 -11.48 -3.46 9.96
N TRP A 267 -11.94 -3.06 8.78
CA TRP A 267 -11.38 -1.94 8.05
C TRP A 267 -11.48 -0.62 8.81
N ASP A 268 -12.58 -0.38 9.54
CA ASP A 268 -12.73 0.84 10.34
C ASP A 268 -11.68 0.91 11.44
N TYR A 269 -11.36 -0.23 12.11
CA TYR A 269 -10.30 -0.27 13.11
C TYR A 269 -8.93 0.06 12.51
N LEU A 270 -8.62 -0.49 11.32
CA LEU A 270 -7.38 -0.18 10.62
C LEU A 270 -7.28 1.32 10.28
N VAL A 271 -8.37 1.91 9.79
CA VAL A 271 -8.43 3.34 9.49
C VAL A 271 -8.27 4.18 10.76
N GLU A 272 -8.97 3.84 11.86
CA GLU A 272 -8.86 4.56 13.13
C GLU A 272 -7.45 4.51 13.70
N LEU A 273 -6.80 3.34 13.67
CA LEU A 273 -5.42 3.17 14.11
C LEU A 273 -4.48 4.10 13.33
N ASN A 274 -4.61 4.12 11.99
CA ASN A 274 -3.76 4.93 11.14
C ASN A 274 -4.10 6.43 11.20
N ARG A 275 -5.36 6.81 11.47
CA ARG A 275 -5.74 8.20 11.76
C ARG A 275 -5.05 8.71 13.02
N TRP A 276 -4.98 7.89 14.07
CA TRP A 276 -4.25 8.28 15.28
C TRP A 276 -2.74 8.43 15.00
N LYS A 277 -2.18 7.54 14.18
CA LYS A 277 -0.75 7.53 13.83
C LYS A 277 -0.33 8.69 12.91
N TYR A 278 -1.18 9.08 11.96
CA TYR A 278 -0.82 10.01 10.86
C TYR A 278 -1.74 11.22 10.67
N GLY A 279 -2.85 11.31 11.41
CA GLY A 279 -3.90 12.32 11.23
C GLY A 279 -3.78 13.56 12.13
N GLY A 280 -2.56 13.88 12.58
CA GLY A 280 -2.28 15.12 13.33
C GLY A 280 -2.54 16.39 12.53
#